data_AF-A0A8X6V0E9-F1
#
_entry.id   AF-A0A8X6V0E9-F1
#
_cell.length_a   1.000
_cell.length_b   1.000
_cell.length_c   1.000
_cell.angle_alpha   90.00
_cell.angle_beta   90.00
_cell.angle_gamma   90.00
#
_symmetry.space_group_name_H-M   'P 1'
#
loop_
_entity.id
_entity.type
_entity.pdbx_description
1 polymer ?
#
loop_
_entity_poly.entity_id
_entity_poly.type
_entity_poly.pdbx_seq_one_letter_code
_entity_poly.pdbx_strand_id
1 'polypeptide(L)'
;MSRRKQRSAIVQVSEFDRGRKMAYRDCRLSFRKIGSRVGRNQTTVMRICDRWMQEESGRTIRRRLQQSGLSARRPLLGLPLTQNHRRLRHQWCDERRMWVAEWNEVVFTDESRICLQYHDSRIRIELLPWPARSPDISPIENMWSLVAEQLTQITPPAATPDQLWQRVEAA
;
A
#
# COMPACT_ATOMS: atom_id res chain seq x y z
N MET A 1 27.73 -48.96 22.23
CA MET A 1 26.34 -48.70 21.80
C MET A 1 26.16 -47.21 21.47
N SER A 2 26.36 -46.81 20.22
CA SER A 2 26.15 -45.41 19.79
C SER A 2 24.74 -45.29 19.20
N ARG A 3 23.81 -44.71 19.97
CA ARG A 3 22.44 -44.44 19.52
C ARG A 3 22.48 -43.38 18.43
N ARG A 4 22.49 -43.83 17.17
CA ARG A 4 22.26 -42.99 15.99
C ARG A 4 20.87 -42.38 16.14
N LYS A 5 20.79 -41.11 16.60
CA LYS A 5 19.53 -40.37 16.67
C LYS A 5 18.91 -40.37 15.27
N GLN A 6 17.80 -41.10 15.11
CA GLN A 6 16.94 -41.02 13.94
C GLN A 6 16.68 -39.54 13.64
N ARG A 7 17.04 -39.12 12.43
CA ARG A 7 16.70 -37.79 11.91
C ARG A 7 15.18 -37.72 11.84
N SER A 8 14.58 -37.07 12.83
CA SER A 8 13.13 -36.92 12.90
C SER A 8 12.61 -36.30 11.61
N ALA A 9 11.63 -36.99 11.02
CA ALA A 9 10.92 -36.60 9.82
C ALA A 9 10.55 -35.12 9.90
N ILE A 10 11.17 -34.32 9.05
CA ILE A 10 10.88 -32.90 8.93
C ILE A 10 9.46 -32.82 8.40
N VAL A 11 8.55 -32.37 9.27
CA VAL A 11 7.15 -32.06 8.99
C VAL A 11 7.00 -31.58 7.55
N GLN A 12 6.24 -32.32 6.75
CA GLN A 12 5.82 -31.89 5.41
C GLN A 12 5.01 -30.60 5.57
N VAL A 13 5.69 -29.44 5.53
CA VAL A 13 5.02 -28.15 5.51
C VAL A 13 4.32 -28.04 4.16
N SER A 14 3.05 -27.63 4.12
CA SER A 14 2.32 -27.42 2.88
C SER A 14 3.03 -26.40 1.98
N GLU A 15 2.86 -26.50 0.66
CA GLU A 15 3.40 -25.52 -0.29
C GLU A 15 2.92 -24.10 0.00
N PHE A 16 1.67 -23.98 0.45
CA PHE A 16 1.07 -22.73 0.90
C PHE A 16 1.79 -22.11 2.12
N ASP A 17 2.04 -22.90 3.17
CA ASP A 17 2.76 -22.43 4.36
C ASP A 17 4.23 -22.09 4.07
N ARG A 18 4.81 -22.73 3.04
CA ARG A 18 6.14 -22.38 2.54
C ARG A 18 6.11 -21.03 1.84
N GLY A 19 5.16 -20.81 0.93
CA GLY A 19 4.97 -19.53 0.23
C GLY A 19 4.78 -18.35 1.19
N ARG A 20 3.95 -18.51 2.23
CA ARG A 20 3.74 -17.47 3.25
C ARG A 20 5.02 -17.07 3.99
N LYS A 21 5.85 -18.05 4.38
CA LYS A 21 7.11 -17.81 5.10
C LYS A 21 8.11 -17.05 4.22
N MET A 22 8.21 -17.41 2.95
CA MET A 22 9.08 -16.72 1.99
C MET A 22 8.58 -15.30 1.68
N ALA A 23 7.29 -15.12 1.44
CA ALA A 23 6.70 -13.79 1.21
C ALA A 23 6.95 -12.83 2.40
N TYR A 24 6.82 -13.31 3.64
CA TYR A 24 7.16 -12.49 4.80
C TYR A 24 8.65 -12.20 4.91
N ARG A 25 9.51 -13.11 4.43
CA ARG A 25 10.96 -12.91 4.42
C ARG A 25 11.38 -11.86 3.38
N ASP A 26 10.76 -11.87 2.19
CA ASP A 26 10.95 -10.84 1.16
C ASP A 26 10.49 -9.46 1.65
N CYS A 27 9.43 -9.42 2.47
CA CYS A 27 9.00 -8.22 3.20
C CYS A 27 9.94 -7.82 4.36
N ARG A 28 11.13 -8.42 4.47
CA ARG A 28 12.16 -8.17 5.50
C ARG A 28 11.72 -8.38 6.94
N LEU A 29 10.69 -9.19 7.19
CA LEU A 29 10.33 -9.55 8.56
C LEU A 29 11.43 -10.42 9.20
N SER A 30 11.62 -10.25 10.51
CA SER A 30 12.49 -11.12 11.31
C SER A 30 11.85 -12.50 11.46
N PHE A 31 12.67 -13.56 11.54
CA PHE A 31 12.18 -14.93 11.70
C PHE A 31 11.29 -15.11 12.94
N ARG A 32 11.52 -14.32 13.99
CA ARG A 32 10.64 -14.26 15.17
C ARG A 32 9.22 -13.84 14.80
N LYS A 33 9.09 -12.74 14.05
CA LYS A 33 7.81 -12.15 13.64
C LYS A 33 7.08 -13.02 12.62
N ILE A 34 7.84 -13.70 11.75
CA ILE A 34 7.31 -14.72 10.83
C ILE A 34 6.76 -15.89 11.63
N GLY A 35 7.52 -16.39 12.61
CA GLY A 35 7.12 -17.49 13.50
C GLY A 35 5.79 -17.22 14.20
N SER A 36 5.62 -16.03 14.78
CA SER A 36 4.36 -15.61 15.40
C SER A 36 3.17 -15.59 14.43
N ARG A 37 3.38 -15.25 13.15
CA ARG A 37 2.31 -15.18 12.14
C ARG A 37 1.90 -16.53 11.55
N VAL A 38 2.80 -17.50 11.57
CA VAL A 38 2.58 -18.84 10.99
C VAL A 38 2.44 -19.94 12.05
N GLY A 39 2.41 -19.57 13.34
CA GLY A 39 2.27 -20.51 14.45
C GLY A 39 3.45 -21.48 14.56
N ARG A 40 4.69 -21.06 14.27
CA ARG A 40 5.88 -21.92 14.31
C ARG A 40 7.02 -21.26 15.09
N ASN A 41 7.87 -22.09 15.68
CA ASN A 41 9.09 -21.64 16.33
C ASN A 41 10.04 -20.95 15.33
N GLN A 42 10.67 -19.85 15.75
CA GLN A 42 11.64 -19.07 14.98
C GLN A 42 12.73 -19.93 14.32
N THR A 43 13.33 -20.86 15.07
CA THR A 43 14.40 -21.75 14.58
C THR A 43 13.87 -22.69 13.49
N THR A 44 12.60 -23.09 13.58
CA THR A 44 11.95 -23.90 12.53
C THR A 44 11.73 -23.08 11.26
N VAL A 45 11.30 -21.82 11.39
CA VAL A 45 11.15 -20.91 10.26
C VAL A 45 12.51 -20.65 9.59
N MET A 46 13.55 -20.37 10.38
CA MET A 46 14.90 -20.12 9.89
C MET A 46 15.44 -21.30 9.07
N ARG A 47 15.41 -22.53 9.61
CA ARG A 47 15.86 -23.72 8.87
C ARG A 47 15.08 -23.97 7.57
N ILE A 48 13.79 -23.65 7.56
CA ILE A 48 12.98 -23.75 6.34
C ILE A 48 13.46 -22.69 5.36
N CYS A 49 13.54 -21.42 5.75
CA CYS A 49 13.99 -20.37 4.85
C CYS A 49 15.42 -20.61 4.31
N ASP A 50 16.35 -21.05 5.15
CA ASP A 50 17.75 -21.29 4.77
C ASP A 50 17.88 -22.44 3.77
N ARG A 51 17.18 -23.55 4.01
CA ARG A 51 17.14 -24.68 3.07
C ARG A 51 16.58 -24.26 1.72
N TRP A 52 15.50 -23.50 1.73
CA TRP A 52 14.81 -23.07 0.49
C TRP A 52 15.61 -22.03 -0.28
N MET A 53 16.30 -21.13 0.41
CA MET A 53 17.23 -20.19 -0.23
C MET A 53 18.46 -20.91 -0.83
N GLN A 54 18.84 -22.07 -0.32
CA GLN A 54 19.92 -22.89 -0.92
C GLN A 54 19.44 -23.82 -2.04
N GLU A 55 18.21 -24.34 -1.97
CA GLU A 55 17.68 -25.33 -2.93
C GLU A 55 17.04 -24.69 -4.18
N GLU A 56 16.52 -23.46 -4.09
CA GLU A 56 15.75 -22.86 -5.19
C GLU A 56 16.18 -21.43 -5.51
N SER A 57 16.55 -21.22 -6.78
CA SER A 57 16.76 -19.87 -7.30
C SER A 57 15.46 -19.05 -7.22
N GLY A 58 15.56 -17.73 -7.02
CA GLY A 58 14.39 -16.84 -7.01
C GLY A 58 13.53 -16.92 -8.28
N ARG A 59 14.08 -17.41 -9.40
CA ARG A 59 13.32 -17.73 -10.63
C ARG A 59 12.35 -18.89 -10.41
N THR A 60 12.78 -19.95 -9.75
CA THR A 60 11.94 -21.13 -9.44
C THR A 60 10.77 -20.75 -8.54
N ILE A 61 11.04 -19.93 -7.52
CA ILE A 61 10.03 -19.43 -6.58
C ILE A 61 8.97 -18.60 -7.33
N ARG A 62 9.39 -17.65 -8.17
CA ARG A 62 8.48 -16.81 -8.96
C ARG A 62 7.61 -17.64 -9.92
N ARG A 63 8.21 -18.62 -10.61
CA ARG A 63 7.49 -19.50 -11.54
C ARG A 63 6.41 -20.30 -10.82
N ARG A 64 6.71 -20.89 -9.66
CA ARG A 64 5.71 -21.66 -8.88
C ARG A 64 4.60 -20.78 -8.33
N LEU A 65 4.93 -19.58 -7.82
CA LEU A 65 3.92 -18.62 -7.39
C LEU A 65 2.95 -18.26 -8.53
N GLN A 66 3.48 -18.02 -9.74
CA GLN A 66 2.67 -17.76 -10.93
C GLN A 66 1.80 -18.95 -11.34
N GLN A 67 2.33 -20.18 -11.31
CA GLN A 67 1.56 -21.40 -11.58
C GLN A 67 0.39 -21.58 -10.61
N SER A 68 0.55 -21.13 -9.36
CA SER A 68 -0.50 -21.12 -8.34
C SER A 68 -1.38 -19.86 -8.37
N GLY A 69 -1.28 -19.02 -9.40
CA GLY A 69 -2.10 -17.80 -9.57
C GLY A 69 -1.70 -16.63 -8.67
N LEU A 70 -0.57 -16.73 -7.95
CA LEU A 70 -0.09 -15.69 -7.05
C LEU A 70 0.93 -14.79 -7.75
N SER A 71 0.56 -13.51 -7.90
CA SER A 71 1.44 -12.47 -8.44
C SER A 71 1.76 -11.43 -7.38
N ALA A 72 3.02 -10.98 -7.36
CA ALA A 72 3.40 -9.86 -6.52
C ALA A 72 2.69 -8.58 -7.00
N ARG A 73 2.07 -7.85 -6.07
CA ARG A 73 1.50 -6.52 -6.31
C ARG A 73 2.21 -5.51 -5.42
N ARG A 74 2.37 -4.28 -5.90
CA ARG A 74 2.81 -3.17 -5.03
C ARG A 74 1.65 -2.84 -4.08
N PRO A 75 1.85 -2.84 -2.75
CA PRO A 75 0.81 -2.40 -1.84
C PRO A 75 0.49 -0.94 -2.12
N LEU A 76 -0.80 -0.60 -2.14
CA LEU A 76 -1.24 0.79 -2.19
C LEU A 76 -0.71 1.52 -0.95
N LEU A 77 0.04 2.60 -1.16
CA LEU A 77 0.64 3.37 -0.08
C LEU A 77 -0.41 4.31 0.51
N GLY A 78 -1.20 3.82 1.48
CA GLY A 78 -2.15 4.65 2.23
C GLY A 78 -1.47 5.43 3.37
N LEU A 79 -1.99 6.61 3.70
CA LEU A 79 -1.62 7.29 4.93
C LEU A 79 -2.06 6.43 6.13
N PRO A 80 -1.17 6.08 7.07
CA PRO A 80 -1.57 5.25 8.20
C PRO A 80 -2.59 5.98 9.06
N LEU A 81 -3.76 5.38 9.24
CA LEU A 81 -4.84 5.90 10.08
C LEU A 81 -4.70 5.38 11.51
N THR A 82 -4.71 6.30 12.47
CA THR A 82 -4.80 5.98 13.91
C THR A 82 -6.21 5.46 14.23
N GLN A 83 -6.39 4.85 15.40
CA GLN A 83 -7.71 4.41 15.84
C GLN A 83 -8.70 5.58 15.95
N ASN A 84 -8.24 6.75 16.42
CA ASN A 84 -9.07 7.95 16.51
C ASN A 84 -9.51 8.45 15.13
N HIS A 85 -8.60 8.45 14.13
CA HIS A 85 -8.96 8.82 12.75
C HIS A 85 -10.07 7.92 12.20
N ARG A 86 -9.96 6.60 12.41
CA ARG A 86 -10.99 5.66 11.94
C ARG A 86 -12.34 5.92 12.60
N ARG A 87 -12.37 6.17 13.91
CA ARG A 87 -13.60 6.48 14.64
C ARG A 87 -14.27 7.74 14.11
N LEU A 88 -13.52 8.84 14.00
CA LEU A 88 -14.04 10.13 13.54
C LEU A 88 -14.53 10.05 12.09
N ARG A 89 -13.79 9.36 11.22
CA ARG A 89 -14.21 9.14 9.83
C ARG A 89 -15.51 8.35 9.74
N HIS A 90 -15.61 7.24 10.47
CA HIS A 90 -16.83 6.43 10.49
C HIS A 90 -18.02 7.24 11.01
N GLN A 91 -17.83 7.95 12.12
CA GLN A 91 -18.87 8.79 12.70
C GLN A 91 -19.36 9.85 11.70
N TRP A 92 -18.43 10.56 11.03
CA TRP A 92 -18.77 11.58 10.05
C TRP A 92 -19.60 11.03 8.88
N CYS A 93 -19.21 9.86 8.35
CA CYS A 93 -19.96 9.19 7.29
C CYS A 93 -21.34 8.72 7.75
N ASP A 94 -21.44 8.22 8.98
CA ASP A 94 -22.70 7.73 9.55
C ASP A 94 -23.70 8.87 9.76
N GLU A 95 -23.24 10.00 10.31
CA GLU A 95 -24.03 11.23 10.50
C GLU A 95 -24.61 11.77 9.19
N ARG A 96 -23.89 11.61 8.08
CA ARG A 96 -24.24 12.15 6.75
C ARG A 96 -24.72 11.08 5.78
N ARG A 97 -24.95 9.86 6.25
CA ARG A 97 -25.31 8.71 5.42
C ARG A 97 -26.60 8.91 4.63
N MET A 98 -27.53 9.67 5.20
CA MET A 98 -28.85 9.93 4.62
C MET A 98 -28.93 11.28 3.91
N TRP A 99 -27.84 12.04 3.84
CA TRP A 99 -27.82 13.32 3.14
C TRP A 99 -27.93 13.10 1.63
N VAL A 100 -28.82 13.86 1.00
CA VAL A 100 -29.00 13.86 -0.46
C VAL A 100 -29.07 15.28 -0.97
N ALA A 101 -30.05 16.06 -0.52
CA ALA A 101 -30.22 17.46 -0.94
C ALA A 101 -29.22 18.40 -0.25
N GLU A 102 -28.83 18.05 0.98
CA GLU A 102 -27.91 18.82 1.82
C GLU A 102 -26.52 18.93 1.18
N TRP A 103 -26.13 17.97 0.35
CA TRP A 103 -24.86 18.03 -0.38
C TRP A 103 -24.80 19.19 -1.38
N ASN A 104 -25.94 19.71 -1.86
CA ASN A 104 -25.96 20.84 -2.78
C ASN A 104 -25.53 22.17 -2.13
N GLU A 105 -25.62 22.26 -0.80
CA GLU A 105 -25.22 23.45 -0.03
C GLU A 105 -23.76 23.36 0.44
N VAL A 106 -23.08 22.23 0.20
CA VAL A 106 -21.72 22.00 0.67
C VAL A 106 -20.72 22.38 -0.41
N VAL A 107 -19.91 23.39 -0.13
CA VAL A 107 -18.75 23.75 -0.95
C VAL A 107 -17.51 23.06 -0.40
N PHE A 108 -16.87 22.23 -1.22
CA PHE A 108 -15.58 21.62 -0.90
C PHE A 108 -14.44 22.53 -1.36
N THR A 109 -13.44 22.73 -0.50
CA THR A 109 -12.24 23.55 -0.78
C THR A 109 -10.99 22.83 -0.30
N ASP A 110 -9.92 22.87 -1.09
CA ASP A 110 -8.61 22.31 -0.76
C ASP A 110 -7.54 22.89 -1.70
N GLU A 111 -6.27 22.72 -1.37
CA GLU A 111 -5.14 23.18 -2.16
C GLU A 111 -4.35 21.98 -2.71
N SER A 112 -4.06 22.01 -4.01
CA SER A 112 -3.18 21.04 -4.65
C SER A 112 -1.98 21.73 -5.30
N ARG A 113 -0.86 21.00 -5.40
CA ARG A 113 0.36 21.48 -6.05
C ARG A 113 0.45 20.88 -7.44
N ILE A 114 0.41 21.74 -8.46
CA ILE A 114 0.65 21.35 -9.85
C ILE A 114 2.08 21.76 -10.22
N CYS A 115 2.91 20.79 -10.60
CA CYS A 115 4.34 21.00 -10.84
C CYS A 115 4.70 20.86 -12.32
N LEU A 116 5.59 21.72 -12.82
CA LEU A 116 6.15 21.61 -14.19
C LEU A 116 7.00 20.34 -14.39
N GLN A 117 7.62 19.85 -13.32
CA GLN A 117 8.47 18.67 -13.31
C GLN A 117 8.22 17.85 -12.04
N TYR A 118 8.34 16.52 -12.13
CA TYR A 118 8.19 15.59 -11.00
C TYR A 118 9.36 15.71 -10.02
N HIS A 119 9.38 16.75 -9.18
CA HIS A 119 10.23 16.76 -7.98
C HIS A 119 9.37 17.14 -6.76
N ASP A 120 8.94 16.12 -6.02
CA ASP A 120 8.05 16.24 -4.87
C ASP A 120 8.85 16.35 -3.56
N SER A 121 9.22 17.56 -3.16
CA SER A 121 9.58 17.87 -1.78
C SER A 121 8.31 18.27 -1.02
N ARG A 122 7.68 17.27 -0.39
CA ARG A 122 6.49 17.42 0.46
C ARG A 122 6.80 18.27 1.69
N ILE A 123 6.46 19.55 1.64
CA ILE A 123 6.41 20.42 2.82
C ILE A 123 5.08 20.12 3.53
N ARG A 124 5.13 19.86 4.85
CA ARG A 124 3.94 19.65 5.67
C ARG A 124 3.45 21.00 6.19
N ILE A 125 2.19 21.32 5.92
CA ILE A 125 1.48 22.49 6.45
C ILE A 125 0.54 22.02 7.56
N GLU A 126 0.38 22.81 8.63
CA GLU A 126 -0.60 22.55 9.68
C GLU A 126 -2.01 22.88 9.19
N LEU A 127 -2.94 21.93 9.32
CA LEU A 127 -4.30 22.00 8.81
C LEU A 127 -5.31 22.17 9.96
N LEU A 128 -6.42 22.84 9.63
CA LEU A 128 -7.65 23.01 10.41
C LEU A 128 -8.27 21.65 10.86
N PRO A 129 -9.23 21.64 11.81
CA PRO A 129 -9.88 20.44 12.32
C PRO A 129 -10.85 19.79 11.29
N TRP A 130 -10.29 19.23 10.23
CA TRP A 130 -10.89 18.26 9.32
C TRP A 130 -10.63 16.83 9.84
N PRO A 131 -11.41 15.78 9.51
CA PRO A 131 -11.02 14.41 9.84
C PRO A 131 -9.66 14.08 9.22
N ALA A 132 -8.61 14.20 10.02
CA ALA A 132 -7.22 14.15 9.58
C ALA A 132 -6.96 12.93 8.70
N ARG A 133 -6.29 13.16 7.56
CA ARG A 133 -5.92 12.12 6.57
C ARG A 133 -7.12 11.46 5.90
N SER A 134 -8.07 12.28 5.44
CA SER A 134 -9.25 11.79 4.70
C SER A 134 -9.47 12.47 3.34
N PRO A 135 -8.47 12.42 2.45
CA PRO A 135 -8.64 12.94 1.09
C PRO A 135 -9.76 12.19 0.34
N ASP A 136 -9.90 10.89 0.59
CA ASP A 136 -10.89 10.03 -0.05
C ASP A 136 -12.36 10.34 0.29
N ILE A 137 -12.61 11.18 1.30
CA ILE A 137 -13.96 11.62 1.68
C ILE A 137 -14.31 12.97 1.03
N SER A 138 -13.33 13.67 0.45
CA SER A 138 -13.53 14.96 -0.20
C SER A 138 -13.64 14.80 -1.72
N PRO A 139 -14.80 15.10 -2.34
CA PRO A 139 -14.95 15.04 -3.80
C PRO A 139 -13.97 15.92 -4.58
N ILE A 140 -13.40 16.97 -3.96
CA ILE A 140 -12.41 17.84 -4.60
C ILE A 140 -11.14 17.10 -5.04
N GLU A 141 -10.79 16.01 -4.36
CA GLU A 141 -9.64 15.17 -4.73
C GLU A 141 -9.89 14.43 -6.07
N ASN A 142 -11.16 14.12 -6.37
CA ASN A 142 -11.54 13.61 -7.68
C ASN A 142 -11.38 14.70 -8.75
N MET A 143 -11.75 15.96 -8.45
CA MET A 143 -11.54 17.07 -9.38
C MET A 143 -10.06 17.31 -9.65
N TRP A 144 -9.21 17.29 -8.62
CA TRP A 144 -7.76 17.40 -8.80
C TRP A 144 -7.19 16.26 -9.64
N SER A 145 -7.73 15.04 -9.51
CA SER A 145 -7.34 13.91 -10.34
C SER A 145 -7.70 14.12 -11.81
N LEU A 146 -8.88 14.66 -12.10
CA LEU A 146 -9.32 14.98 -13.47
C LEU A 146 -8.47 16.08 -14.09
N VAL A 147 -8.20 17.17 -13.36
CA VAL A 147 -7.34 18.27 -13.82
C VAL A 147 -5.93 17.74 -14.11
N ALA A 148 -5.36 16.93 -13.21
CA ALA A 148 -4.04 16.33 -13.44
C ALA A 148 -4.04 15.43 -14.68
N GLU A 149 -5.07 14.61 -14.87
CA GLU A 149 -5.21 13.76 -16.05
C GLU A 149 -5.27 14.59 -17.35
N GLN A 150 -6.12 15.61 -17.41
CA GLN A 150 -6.20 16.50 -18.58
C GLN A 150 -4.85 17.15 -18.88
N LEU A 151 -4.17 17.68 -17.87
CA LEU A 151 -2.85 18.30 -18.04
C LEU A 151 -1.79 17.32 -18.55
N THR A 152 -1.84 16.05 -18.15
CA THR A 152 -0.90 15.02 -18.65
C THR A 152 -1.13 14.65 -20.12
N GLN A 153 -2.34 14.85 -20.64
CA GLN A 153 -2.67 14.56 -22.03
C GLN A 153 -2.25 15.70 -22.98
N ILE A 154 -2.06 16.93 -22.48
CA ILE A 154 -1.66 18.09 -23.29
C ILE A 154 -0.18 17.96 -23.67
N THR A 155 0.07 17.78 -24.98
CA THR A 155 1.43 17.71 -25.56
C THR A 155 1.69 18.91 -26.47
N PRO A 156 2.90 19.53 -26.42
CA PRO A 156 4.01 19.24 -25.51
C PRO A 156 3.74 19.70 -24.06
N PRO A 157 4.46 19.17 -23.06
CA PRO A 157 4.34 19.60 -21.66
C PRO A 157 4.54 21.12 -21.52
N ALA A 158 3.92 21.73 -20.51
CA ALA A 158 4.13 23.15 -20.22
C ALA A 158 5.59 23.39 -19.86
N ALA A 159 6.22 24.36 -20.53
CA ALA A 159 7.62 24.69 -20.32
C ALA A 159 7.82 25.77 -19.24
N THR A 160 6.77 26.56 -18.93
CA THR A 160 6.82 27.69 -18.00
C THR A 160 5.62 27.69 -17.04
N PRO A 161 5.76 28.31 -15.85
CA PRO A 161 4.66 28.41 -14.89
C PRO A 161 3.41 29.10 -15.47
N ASP A 162 3.59 30.16 -16.26
CA ASP A 162 2.47 30.90 -16.86
C ASP A 162 1.71 30.05 -17.88
N GLN A 163 2.44 29.26 -18.68
CA GLN A 163 1.83 28.34 -19.63
C GLN A 163 1.08 27.22 -18.91
N LEU A 164 1.59 26.74 -17.77
CA LEU A 164 0.90 25.78 -16.93
C LEU A 164 -0.37 26.38 -16.32
N TRP A 165 -0.31 27.62 -15.84
CA TRP A 165 -1.45 28.32 -15.26
C TRP A 165 -2.58 28.51 -16.29
N GLN A 166 -2.25 28.97 -17.49
CA GLN A 166 -3.24 29.10 -18.58
C GLN A 166 -3.91 27.77 -18.93
N ARG A 167 -3.19 26.64 -18.85
CA ARG A 167 -3.76 25.31 -19.09
C ARG A 167 -4.68 24.87 -17.96
N VAL A 168 -4.38 25.23 -16.72
CA VAL A 168 -5.24 24.94 -15.55
C VAL A 168 -6.54 25.73 -15.64
N GLU A 169 -6.47 27.01 -16.02
CA GLU A 169 -7.68 27.83 -16.21
C GLU A 169 -8.58 27.36 -17.35
N ALA A 170 -8.01 26.67 -18.34
CA ALA A 170 -8.74 26.15 -19.50
C ALA A 170 -9.28 24.71 -19.33
N ALA A 171 -8.95 24.03 -18.23
CA ALA A 171 -9.27 22.63 -17.95
C ALA A 171 -10.62 22.47 -17.22
#